data_AF-A0A2E4PN86-F1
#
_entry.id   AF-A0A2E4PN86-F1
#
_cell.length_a   1.000
_cell.length_b   1.000
_cell.length_c   1.000
_cell.angle_alpha   90.00
_cell.angle_beta   90.00
_cell.angle_gamma   90.00
#
_symmetry.space_group_name_H-M   'P 1'
#
loop_
_entity.id
_entity.type
_entity.pdbx_description
1 polymer ?
#
loop_
_entity_poly.entity_id
_entity_poly.type
_entity_poly.pdbx_seq_one_letter_code
_entity_poly.pdbx_strand_id
1 'polypeptide(L)'
;MLPKGWSTPDRLEIDEGFIQTYIYPDKSYLSILCGDVEFHKQEIVKENEFAREEKYNGFSIIYGNVKSNRKEEFDATLNLMKK
;
A
#
# COMPACT_ATOMS: atom_id res chain seq x y z
N MET A 1 12.66 13.66 5.57
CA MET A 1 12.15 14.10 4.24
C MET A 1 12.09 12.89 3.34
N LEU A 2 11.00 12.74 2.57
CA LEU A 2 10.87 11.65 1.60
C LEU A 2 11.77 11.90 0.37
N PRO A 3 12.16 10.86 -0.37
CA PRO A 3 12.89 11.02 -1.64
C PRO A 3 12.07 11.82 -2.67
N LYS A 4 12.76 12.45 -3.62
CA LYS A 4 12.11 13.26 -4.67
C LYS A 4 11.08 12.42 -5.44
N GLY A 5 9.87 12.97 -5.58
CA GLY A 5 8.76 12.34 -6.31
C GLY A 5 7.90 11.39 -5.49
N TRP A 6 8.26 11.16 -4.23
CA TRP A 6 7.40 10.46 -3.28
C TRP A 6 6.42 11.44 -2.63
N SER A 7 5.23 10.98 -2.31
CA SER A 7 4.29 11.70 -1.46
C SER A 7 3.64 10.77 -0.43
N THR A 8 3.31 11.33 0.71
CA THR A 8 2.41 10.73 1.69
C THR A 8 1.21 11.66 1.77
N PRO A 9 0.04 11.31 1.20
CA PRO A 9 -1.19 11.96 1.65
C PRO A 9 -1.27 11.80 3.17
N ASP A 10 -1.75 12.82 3.86
CA ASP A 10 -1.75 12.89 5.33
C ASP A 10 -2.22 11.58 5.96
N ARG A 11 -1.58 11.20 7.09
CA ARG A 11 -2.06 10.07 7.89
C ARG A 11 -3.50 10.36 8.28
N LEU A 12 -4.42 9.52 7.82
CA LEU A 12 -5.81 9.62 8.20
C LEU A 12 -5.98 8.83 9.50
N GLU A 13 -6.04 9.53 10.62
CA GLU A 13 -6.48 8.96 11.90
C GLU A 13 -8.01 8.80 11.84
N ILE A 14 -8.50 7.64 12.26
CA ILE A 14 -9.91 7.29 12.36
C ILE A 14 -10.10 6.79 13.80
N ASP A 15 -11.28 6.94 14.40
CA ASP A 15 -11.49 6.65 15.84
C ASP A 15 -10.97 5.26 16.27
N GLU A 16 -10.98 4.30 15.35
CA GLU A 16 -10.57 2.91 15.60
C GLU A 16 -9.26 2.50 14.91
N GLY A 17 -8.48 3.44 14.36
CA GLY A 17 -7.30 3.10 13.58
C GLY A 17 -6.63 4.21 12.79
N PHE A 18 -5.79 3.83 11.84
CA PHE A 18 -5.20 4.78 10.90
C PHE A 18 -4.97 4.19 9.52
N ILE A 19 -4.90 5.08 8.53
CA ILE A 19 -4.43 4.78 7.18
C ILE A 19 -3.20 5.65 6.90
N GLN A 20 -2.09 5.01 6.56
CA GLN A 20 -0.90 5.68 6.05
C GLN A 20 -0.61 5.18 4.64
N THR A 21 -0.67 6.08 3.66
CA THR A 21 -0.36 5.74 2.26
C THR A 21 0.94 6.40 1.83
N TYR A 22 1.77 5.66 1.11
CA TYR A 22 2.96 6.12 0.42
C TYR A 22 2.72 5.99 -1.07
N ILE A 23 2.93 7.07 -1.82
CA ILE A 23 2.79 7.10 -3.26
C ILE A 23 4.18 7.31 -3.86
N TYR A 24 4.57 6.38 -4.73
CA TYR A 24 5.84 6.38 -5.45
C TYR A 24 5.76 7.27 -6.70
N PRO A 25 6.90 7.68 -7.29
CA PRO A 25 6.91 8.53 -8.50
C PRO A 25 6.15 7.96 -9.71
N ASP A 26 6.09 6.63 -9.81
CA ASP A 26 5.36 5.91 -10.88
C ASP A 26 3.85 5.77 -10.60
N LYS A 27 3.37 6.38 -9.51
CA LYS A 27 2.00 6.32 -8.99
C LYS A 27 1.57 4.94 -8.47
N SER A 28 2.52 4.00 -8.33
CA SER A 28 2.31 2.86 -7.44
C SER A 28 2.17 3.36 -6.00
N TYR A 29 1.51 2.59 -5.16
CA TYR A 29 1.32 2.97 -3.76
C TYR A 29 1.47 1.78 -2.82
N LEU A 30 1.77 2.10 -1.56
CA LEU A 30 1.74 1.20 -0.42
C LEU A 30 0.90 1.87 0.69
N SER A 31 -0.18 1.22 1.10
CA SER A 31 -1.02 1.64 2.22
C SER A 31 -0.83 0.70 3.40
N ILE A 32 -0.67 1.27 4.58
CA ILE A 32 -0.64 0.57 5.86
C ILE A 32 -1.89 1.00 6.60
N LEU A 33 -2.74 0.03 6.89
CA LEU A 33 -3.95 0.20 7.68
C LEU A 33 -3.75 -0.49 9.01
N CYS A 34 -4.15 0.16 10.09
CA CYS A 34 -4.14 -0.38 11.44
C CYS A 34 -5.53 -0.21 12.04
N GLY A 35 -6.05 -1.23 12.72
CA GLY A 35 -7.38 -1.18 13.33
C GLY A 35 -8.51 -1.63 12.39
N ASP A 36 -9.76 -1.42 12.80
CA ASP A 36 -10.94 -1.84 12.04
C ASP A 36 -11.29 -0.80 10.96
N VAL A 37 -10.45 -0.74 9.94
CA VAL A 37 -10.55 0.26 8.88
C VAL A 37 -10.76 -0.41 7.53
N GLU A 38 -11.88 -0.10 6.89
CA GLU A 38 -12.14 -0.54 5.51
C GLU A 38 -11.36 0.33 4.52
N PHE A 39 -10.40 -0.28 3.80
CA PHE A 39 -9.81 0.35 2.62
C PHE A 39 -10.73 0.12 1.42
N HIS A 40 -11.52 1.12 1.03
CA HIS A 40 -12.14 1.10 -0.28
C HIS A 40 -11.05 1.36 -1.33
N LYS A 41 -10.42 0.28 -1.78
CA LYS A 41 -9.53 0.29 -2.94
C LYS A 41 -10.32 0.91 -4.09
N GLN A 42 -9.95 2.11 -4.55
CA GLN A 42 -10.50 2.62 -5.79
C GLN A 42 -10.08 1.62 -6.88
N GLU A 43 -11.05 0.83 -7.34
CA GLU A 43 -10.90 -0.25 -8.31
C GLU A 43 -10.61 0.30 -9.72
N ILE A 44 -9.54 1.05 -9.87
CA ILE A 44 -8.98 1.34 -11.18
C ILE A 44 -7.70 0.52 -11.30
N VAL A 45 -7.85 -0.80 -11.31
CA VAL A 45 -6.77 -1.68 -11.77
C VAL A 45 -6.66 -1.43 -13.28
N LYS A 46 -5.72 -0.58 -13.68
CA LYS A 46 -5.41 -0.40 -15.10
C LYS A 46 -4.83 -1.70 -15.64
N GLU A 47 -4.98 -1.89 -16.95
CA GLU A 47 -4.37 -3.02 -17.65
C GLU A 47 -2.85 -3.08 -17.35
N ASN A 48 -2.36 -4.24 -16.91
CA ASN A 48 -0.97 -4.50 -16.50
C ASN A 48 -0.50 -3.88 -15.16
N GLU A 49 -1.42 -3.48 -14.29
CA GLU A 49 -1.10 -3.09 -12.91
C GLU A 49 -1.52 -4.18 -11.91
N PHE A 50 -0.69 -4.37 -10.89
CA PHE A 50 -0.84 -5.37 -9.84
C PHE A 50 -1.15 -4.72 -8.51
N ALA A 51 -1.93 -5.42 -7.70
CA ALA A 51 -2.25 -5.04 -6.35
C ALA A 51 -2.38 -6.29 -5.48
N ARG A 52 -2.00 -6.17 -4.21
CA ARG A 52 -2.08 -7.25 -3.23
C ARG A 52 -2.31 -6.65 -1.85
N GLU A 53 -3.06 -7.37 -1.03
CA GLU A 53 -3.23 -7.09 0.38
C GLU A 53 -2.69 -8.27 1.19
N GLU A 54 -2.02 -7.97 2.29
CA GLU A 54 -1.62 -8.95 3.29
C GLU A 54 -1.92 -8.41 4.69
N LYS A 55 -2.40 -9.31 5.56
CA LYS A 55 -2.70 -8.99 6.95
C LYS A 55 -1.59 -9.49 7.87
N TYR A 56 -1.10 -8.64 8.75
CA TYR A 56 -0.02 -8.95 9.70
C TYR A 56 -0.22 -8.20 11.01
N ASN A 57 -0.30 -8.92 12.15
CA ASN A 57 -0.38 -8.35 13.51
C ASN A 57 -1.39 -7.19 13.69
N GLY A 58 -2.60 -7.32 13.11
CA GLY A 58 -3.64 -6.29 13.22
C GLY A 58 -3.48 -5.12 12.22
N PHE A 59 -2.54 -5.23 11.29
CA PHE A 59 -2.37 -4.33 10.16
C PHE A 59 -2.80 -4.99 8.85
N SER A 60 -3.42 -4.23 7.96
CA SER A 60 -3.54 -4.56 6.53
C SER A 60 -2.51 -3.75 5.75
N ILE A 61 -1.64 -4.42 5.02
CA ILE A 61 -0.63 -3.81 4.15
C ILE A 61 -1.02 -4.09 2.71
N ILE A 62 -1.26 -3.02 1.97
CA ILE A 62 -1.82 -3.06 0.61
C ILE A 62 -0.84 -2.37 -0.32
N TYR A 63 -0.47 -2.99 -1.43
CA TYR A 63 0.10 -2.25 -2.56
C TYR A 63 -0.86 -2.24 -3.74
N GLY A 64 -0.75 -1.22 -4.58
CA GLY A 64 -1.50 -1.13 -5.83
C GLY A 64 -0.83 -0.26 -6.88
N ASN A 65 -1.38 -0.32 -8.09
CA ASN A 65 -0.85 0.33 -9.30
C ASN A 65 0.62 -0.05 -9.59
N VAL A 66 1.04 -1.23 -9.16
CA VAL A 66 2.42 -1.71 -9.35
C VAL A 66 2.56 -2.33 -10.73
N LYS A 67 3.53 -1.88 -11.54
CA LYS A 67 3.80 -2.48 -12.86
C LYS A 67 4.51 -3.83 -12.74
N SER A 68 4.41 -4.65 -13.79
CA SER A 68 5.03 -5.99 -13.85
C SER A 68 6.51 -6.01 -13.46
N ASN A 69 7.29 -5.02 -13.92
CA ASN A 69 8.73 -4.91 -13.67
C ASN A 69 9.10 -4.62 -12.20
N ARG A 70 8.13 -4.28 -11.35
CA ARG A 70 8.33 -4.03 -9.91
C ARG A 70 7.53 -4.97 -9.01
N LYS A 71 6.63 -5.78 -9.59
CA LYS A 71 5.75 -6.69 -8.84
C LYS A 71 6.55 -7.61 -7.90
N GLU A 72 7.64 -8.18 -8.39
CA GLU A 72 8.49 -9.10 -7.61
C GLU A 72 9.08 -8.43 -6.37
N GLU A 73 9.47 -7.16 -6.45
CA GLU A 73 10.01 -6.37 -5.33
C GLU A 73 8.97 -6.18 -4.22
N PHE A 74 7.75 -5.79 -4.61
CA PHE A 74 6.64 -5.61 -3.67
C PHE A 74 6.20 -6.94 -3.06
N ASP A 75 6.08 -8.00 -3.87
CA ASP A 75 5.73 -9.33 -3.39
C ASP A 75 6.75 -9.89 -2.41
N ALA A 76 8.05 -9.74 -2.71
CA ALA A 76 9.11 -10.16 -1.81
C ALA A 76 9.03 -9.42 -0.47
N THR A 77 8.75 -8.12 -0.49
CA THR A 77 8.60 -7.30 0.72
C THR A 77 7.44 -7.78 1.59
N LEU A 78 6.26 -8.01 1.00
CA LEU A 78 5.10 -8.54 1.74
C LEU A 78 5.35 -9.97 2.24
N ASN A 79 6.10 -10.79 1.50
CA ASN A 79 6.44 -12.15 1.92
C ASN A 79 7.45 -12.17 3.08
N LEU A 80 8.35 -11.18 3.19
CA LEU A 80 9.28 -11.06 4.32
C LEU A 80 8.55 -10.80 5.63
N MET A 81 7.41 -10.10 5.59
CA MET A 81 6.58 -9.84 6.77
C MET A 81 5.89 -11.10 7.32
N LYS A 82 5.87 -12.21 6.56
CA LYS A 82 5.30 -13.49 7.01
C LYS A 82 6.26 -14.37 7.81
N LYS A 83 7.55 -14.00 7.90
CA LYS A 83 8.57 -14.72 8.66
C LYS A 83 8.68 -14.19 10.07
#